data_AF-M4SRM2-F1
#
_entry.id   AF-M4SRM2-F1
#
_cell.length_a   1.000
_cell.length_b   1.000
_cell.length_c   1.000
_cell.angle_alpha   90.00
_cell.angle_beta   90.00
_cell.angle_gamma   90.00
#
_symmetry.space_group_name_H-M   'P 1'
#
loop_
_entity.id
_entity.type
_entity.pdbx_description
1 polymer ?
#
loop_
_entity_poly.entity_id
_entity_poly.type
_entity_poly.pdbx_seq_one_letter_code
_entity_poly.pdbx_strand_id
1 'polypeptide(L)'
;AARDKFLGDGQAQFTAKVWDKLQKTKLTYSDGTTLKRELAEEISSDENFADAAFRCLQAKKQEELKPKIQQPHCPDGKTAHKPEEVCNAKGDDAAACNETTDCHFDSSKPAGKKCTLKKDVKAELEKAKQETEGKTGTTNTTGSNSFLINKAPLLLAFLLF
;
A
#
# COMPACT_ATOMS: atom_id res chain seq x y z
N ALA A 1 -25.31 20.31 -4.21
CA ALA A 1 -24.53 21.05 -5.23
C ALA A 1 -23.37 20.23 -5.81
N ALA A 2 -22.29 19.98 -5.07
CA ALA A 2 -21.14 19.23 -5.62
C ALA A 2 -21.46 17.75 -5.91
N ARG A 3 -22.17 17.07 -5.00
CA ARG A 3 -22.65 15.69 -5.21
C ARG A 3 -23.50 15.57 -6.48
N ASP A 4 -24.52 16.42 -6.60
CA ASP A 4 -25.50 16.35 -7.70
C ASP A 4 -24.86 16.69 -9.06
N LYS A 5 -23.76 17.47 -9.06
CA LYS A 5 -22.94 17.70 -10.24
C LYS A 5 -22.33 16.40 -10.78
N PHE A 6 -21.84 15.52 -9.90
CA PHE A 6 -21.16 14.27 -10.29
C PHE A 6 -22.13 13.09 -10.43
N LEU A 7 -23.09 12.98 -9.52
CA LEU A 7 -23.98 11.83 -9.42
C LEU A 7 -25.36 12.09 -10.03
N GLY A 8 -25.70 13.34 -10.36
CA GLY A 8 -27.06 13.72 -10.69
C GLY A 8 -27.93 14.00 -9.47
N ASP A 9 -29.07 14.63 -9.71
CA ASP A 9 -30.07 14.98 -8.70
C ASP A 9 -31.16 13.90 -8.51
N GLY A 10 -31.06 12.78 -9.24
CA GLY A 10 -32.03 11.69 -9.19
C GLY A 10 -31.56 10.45 -9.97
N GLN A 11 -32.34 9.37 -9.85
CA GLN A 11 -32.00 8.05 -10.38
C GLN A 11 -31.68 8.05 -11.88
N ALA A 12 -32.49 8.69 -12.71
CA ALA A 12 -32.26 8.73 -14.15
C ALA A 12 -30.94 9.42 -14.50
N GLN A 13 -30.62 10.52 -13.81
CA GLN A 13 -29.35 11.20 -14.00
C GLN A 13 -28.18 10.36 -13.48
N PHE A 14 -28.33 9.70 -12.34
CA PHE A 14 -27.31 8.79 -11.81
C PHE A 14 -27.01 7.64 -12.76
N THR A 15 -28.05 7.00 -13.29
CA THR A 15 -27.90 5.90 -14.23
C THR A 15 -27.14 6.36 -15.48
N ALA A 16 -27.58 7.44 -16.12
CA ALA A 16 -26.94 7.94 -17.34
C ALA A 16 -25.52 8.50 -17.09
N LYS A 17 -25.29 9.18 -15.95
CA LYS A 17 -24.01 9.84 -15.66
C LYS A 17 -22.95 8.89 -15.12
N VAL A 18 -23.36 7.90 -14.34
CA VAL A 18 -22.46 7.05 -13.54
C VAL A 18 -22.63 5.59 -13.92
N TRP A 19 -23.84 5.03 -13.79
CA TRP A 19 -24.07 3.59 -13.90
C TRP A 19 -23.77 3.04 -15.30
N ASP A 20 -24.36 3.62 -16.35
CA ASP A 20 -24.17 3.17 -17.73
C ASP A 20 -22.70 3.25 -18.17
N LYS A 21 -21.98 4.24 -17.64
CA LYS A 21 -20.54 4.41 -17.90
C LYS A 21 -19.71 3.38 -17.15
N LEU A 22 -20.06 3.12 -15.89
CA LEU A 22 -19.41 2.10 -15.08
C LEU A 22 -19.56 0.72 -15.73
N GLN A 23 -20.78 0.33 -16.10
CA GLN A 23 -21.06 -0.96 -16.75
C GLN A 23 -20.20 -1.20 -17.99
N LYS A 24 -20.02 -0.17 -18.82
CA LYS A 24 -19.22 -0.22 -20.06
C LYS A 24 -17.71 -0.09 -19.84
N THR A 25 -17.26 0.09 -18.60
CA THR A 25 -15.84 0.24 -18.29
C THR A 25 -15.20 -1.13 -18.13
N LYS A 26 -14.05 -1.34 -18.78
CA LYS A 26 -13.24 -2.55 -18.58
C LYS A 26 -12.46 -2.45 -17.27
N LEU A 27 -12.74 -3.35 -16.35
CA LEU A 27 -12.07 -3.43 -15.05
C LEU A 27 -11.12 -4.62 -15.05
N THR A 28 -10.01 -4.48 -14.31
CA THR A 28 -9.02 -5.54 -14.15
C THR A 28 -9.10 -6.07 -12.73
N TYR A 29 -9.34 -7.37 -12.57
CA TYR A 29 -9.46 -8.05 -11.28
C TYR A 29 -8.70 -9.38 -11.28
N SER A 30 -8.49 -9.96 -10.11
CA SER A 30 -7.99 -11.33 -9.97
C SER A 30 -9.09 -12.27 -9.49
N ASP A 31 -9.21 -13.44 -10.12
CA ASP A 31 -10.12 -14.51 -9.68
C ASP A 31 -9.48 -15.49 -8.69
N GLY A 32 -8.37 -15.10 -8.07
CA GLY A 32 -7.56 -15.95 -7.19
C GLY A 32 -6.50 -16.77 -7.91
N THR A 33 -6.54 -16.87 -9.25
CA THR A 33 -5.53 -17.60 -10.04
C THR A 33 -4.86 -16.72 -11.09
N THR A 34 -5.65 -15.93 -11.81
CA THR A 34 -5.18 -15.12 -12.94
C THR A 34 -5.72 -13.71 -12.86
N LEU A 35 -5.12 -12.80 -13.63
CA LEU A 35 -5.66 -11.47 -13.84
C LEU A 35 -6.58 -11.49 -15.06
N LYS A 36 -7.82 -11.03 -14.87
CA LYS A 36 -8.84 -10.90 -15.90
C LYS A 36 -9.15 -9.44 -16.17
N ARG A 37 -9.62 -9.16 -17.38
CA ARG A 37 -10.05 -7.83 -17.80
C ARG A 37 -11.33 -7.93 -18.61
N GLU A 38 -12.43 -7.52 -18.00
CA GLU A 38 -13.80 -7.70 -18.51
C GLU A 38 -14.61 -6.42 -18.28
N LEU A 39 -15.77 -6.29 -18.91
CA LEU A 39 -16.68 -5.18 -18.62
C LEU A 39 -17.21 -5.30 -17.20
N ALA A 40 -17.45 -4.18 -16.53
CA ALA A 40 -17.96 -4.18 -15.17
C ALA A 40 -19.32 -4.90 -15.04
N GLU A 41 -20.15 -4.87 -16.09
CA GLU A 41 -21.41 -5.62 -16.15
C GLU A 41 -21.25 -7.14 -16.34
N GLU A 42 -20.08 -7.59 -16.81
CA GLU A 42 -19.77 -9.02 -17.01
C GLU A 42 -19.18 -9.66 -15.75
N ILE A 43 -18.72 -8.86 -14.78
CA ILE A 43 -18.16 -9.35 -13.52
C ILE A 43 -19.31 -9.80 -12.61
N SER A 44 -19.51 -11.11 -12.53
CA SER A 44 -20.64 -11.72 -11.81
C SER A 44 -20.40 -11.95 -10.31
N SER A 45 -19.18 -11.75 -9.81
CA SER A 45 -18.82 -11.94 -8.39
C SER A 45 -18.52 -10.60 -7.72
N ASP A 46 -19.16 -10.37 -6.58
CA ASP A 46 -18.95 -9.19 -5.74
C ASP A 46 -17.49 -9.07 -5.28
N GLU A 47 -16.81 -10.19 -5.00
CA GLU A 47 -15.39 -10.21 -4.60
C GLU A 47 -14.49 -9.74 -5.75
N ASN A 48 -14.75 -10.24 -6.95
CA ASN A 48 -14.02 -9.84 -8.16
C ASN A 48 -14.27 -8.38 -8.50
N PHE A 49 -15.52 -7.91 -8.34
CA PHE A 49 -15.88 -6.52 -8.55
C PHE A 49 -15.20 -5.60 -7.53
N ALA A 50 -15.15 -6.01 -6.26
CA ALA A 50 -14.45 -5.28 -5.20
C ALA A 50 -12.93 -5.19 -5.46
N ASP A 51 -12.28 -6.28 -5.87
CA ASP A 51 -10.86 -6.26 -6.27
C ASP A 51 -10.63 -5.33 -7.47
N ALA A 52 -11.51 -5.39 -8.48
CA ALA A 52 -11.48 -4.48 -9.63
C ALA A 52 -11.59 -3.00 -9.21
N ALA A 53 -12.53 -2.68 -8.34
CA ALA A 53 -12.72 -1.32 -7.83
C ALA A 53 -11.50 -0.85 -7.03
N PHE A 54 -10.97 -1.68 -6.14
CA PHE A 54 -9.79 -1.38 -5.35
C PHE A 54 -8.56 -1.13 -6.23
N ARG A 55 -8.31 -1.98 -7.22
CA ARG A 55 -7.21 -1.81 -8.19
C ARG A 55 -7.35 -0.54 -9.00
N CYS A 56 -8.56 -0.22 -9.44
CA CYS A 56 -8.85 1.00 -10.18
C CYS A 56 -8.53 2.26 -9.35
N LEU A 57 -8.96 2.31 -8.09
CA LEU A 57 -8.66 3.40 -7.16
C LEU A 57 -7.16 3.54 -6.90
N GLN A 58 -6.47 2.42 -6.67
CA GLN A 58 -5.02 2.41 -6.46
C GLN A 58 -4.26 2.91 -7.69
N ALA A 59 -4.65 2.49 -8.90
CA ALA A 59 -4.06 2.97 -10.14
C ALA A 59 -4.30 4.47 -10.36
N LYS A 60 -5.50 4.97 -10.05
CA LYS A 60 -5.82 6.41 -10.13
C LYS A 60 -5.01 7.23 -9.14
N LYS A 61 -4.89 6.76 -7.90
CA LYS A 61 -4.02 7.37 -6.90
C LYS A 61 -2.57 7.38 -7.39
N GLN A 62 -2.07 6.29 -7.95
CA GLN A 62 -0.72 6.26 -8.53
C GLN A 62 -0.55 7.21 -9.72
N GLU A 63 -1.56 7.36 -10.59
CA GLU A 63 -1.57 8.34 -11.69
C GLU A 63 -1.47 9.78 -11.17
N GLU A 64 -2.21 10.12 -10.11
CA GLU A 64 -2.13 11.42 -9.44
C GLU A 64 -0.79 11.64 -8.71
N LEU A 65 -0.12 10.56 -8.32
CA LEU A 65 1.24 10.60 -7.79
C LEU A 65 2.32 10.65 -8.88
N LYS A 66 2.04 10.34 -10.16
CA LYS A 66 3.06 10.43 -11.24
C LYS A 66 3.67 11.83 -11.42
N PRO A 67 2.97 12.97 -11.25
CA PRO A 67 3.63 14.28 -11.18
C PRO A 67 4.37 14.55 -9.85
N LYS A 68 4.30 13.67 -8.86
CA LYS A 68 5.04 13.74 -7.58
C LYS A 68 6.16 12.69 -7.42
N ILE A 69 6.26 11.70 -8.30
CA ILE A 69 7.36 10.73 -8.31
C ILE A 69 8.52 11.29 -9.18
N GLN A 70 9.08 12.41 -8.74
CA GLN A 70 10.53 12.62 -8.79
C GLN A 70 11.13 12.60 -7.38
N GLN A 71 10.35 12.22 -6.36
CA GLN A 71 10.86 11.91 -5.03
C GLN A 71 10.48 10.48 -4.62
N PRO A 72 11.46 9.60 -4.36
CA PRO A 72 11.22 8.27 -3.85
C PRO A 72 10.93 8.35 -2.34
N HIS A 73 9.66 8.54 -2.01
CA HIS A 73 9.09 8.08 -0.73
C HIS A 73 7.86 7.23 -1.14
N CYS A 74 7.66 5.98 -0.76
CA CYS A 74 8.05 5.20 0.40
C CYS A 74 8.54 3.80 -0.03
N PRO A 75 9.31 3.10 0.81
CA PRO A 75 9.82 1.76 0.52
C PRO A 75 8.70 0.72 0.48
N ASP A 76 8.70 -0.12 -0.55
CA ASP A 76 7.95 -1.37 -0.58
C ASP A 76 8.37 -2.25 0.61
N GLY A 77 7.39 -2.62 1.44
CA GLY A 77 7.55 -3.46 2.64
C GLY A 77 7.92 -4.93 2.37
N LYS A 78 8.74 -5.21 1.36
CA LYS A 78 9.28 -6.54 1.05
C LYS A 78 10.77 -6.57 0.70
N THR A 79 11.53 -5.59 1.17
CA THR A 79 12.94 -5.80 1.50
C THR A 79 13.24 -4.94 2.70
N ALA A 80 13.45 -5.56 3.86
CA ALA A 80 14.23 -4.91 4.91
C ALA A 80 15.67 -4.79 4.37
N HIS A 81 15.90 -3.85 3.45
CA HIS A 81 17.24 -3.47 3.07
C HIS A 81 17.89 -3.00 4.36
N LYS A 82 18.95 -3.69 4.75
CA LYS A 82 19.73 -3.30 5.92
C LYS A 82 20.10 -1.83 5.72
N PRO A 83 19.99 -0.94 6.72
CA PRO A 83 20.28 0.49 6.55
C PRO A 83 21.63 0.78 5.87
N GLU A 84 22.62 -0.09 6.08
CA GLU A 84 23.91 -0.07 5.38
C GLU A 84 23.81 -0.28 3.85
N GLU A 85 22.90 -1.11 3.36
CA GLU A 85 22.68 -1.34 1.92
C GLU A 85 22.09 -0.09 1.24
N VAL A 86 21.26 0.67 1.96
CA VAL A 86 20.69 1.93 1.45
C VAL A 86 21.79 2.97 1.25
N CYS A 87 22.74 3.08 2.18
CA CYS A 87 23.91 3.94 2.03
C CYS A 87 24.83 3.44 0.91
N ASN A 88 25.17 2.14 0.89
CA ASN A 88 26.06 1.58 -0.13
C ASN A 88 25.53 1.73 -1.56
N ALA A 89 24.20 1.77 -1.75
CA ALA A 89 23.60 2.01 -3.07
C ALA A 89 23.93 3.38 -3.66
N LYS A 90 24.37 4.36 -2.84
CA LYS A 90 24.87 5.67 -3.31
C LYS A 90 26.30 5.62 -3.84
N GLY A 91 27.00 4.49 -3.63
CA GLY A 91 28.33 4.25 -4.18
C GLY A 91 29.36 5.28 -3.74
N ASP A 92 29.95 5.96 -4.72
CA ASP A 92 31.03 6.93 -4.54
C ASP A 92 30.57 8.40 -4.67
N ASP A 93 29.27 8.66 -4.75
CA ASP A 93 28.72 10.02 -4.81
C ASP A 93 28.70 10.65 -3.41
N ALA A 94 29.68 11.51 -3.13
CA ALA A 94 29.80 12.20 -1.86
C ALA A 94 28.64 13.16 -1.57
N ALA A 95 28.07 13.81 -2.58
CA ALA A 95 26.98 14.75 -2.39
C ALA A 95 25.69 13.99 -2.04
N ALA A 96 25.33 13.02 -2.88
CA ALA A 96 24.15 12.18 -2.64
C ALA A 96 24.25 11.38 -1.31
N CYS A 97 25.46 10.98 -0.92
CA CYS A 97 25.68 10.30 0.35
C CYS A 97 25.42 11.21 1.56
N ASN A 98 25.95 12.44 1.54
CA ASN A 98 25.80 13.37 2.67
C ASN A 98 24.40 14.00 2.74
N GLU A 99 23.65 14.05 1.63
CA GLU A 99 22.23 14.41 1.60
C GLU A 99 21.31 13.30 2.15
N THR A 100 21.79 12.05 2.13
CA THR A 100 21.01 10.91 2.64
C THR A 100 21.12 10.84 4.17
N THR A 101 19.98 10.98 4.86
CA THR A 101 19.90 10.86 6.32
C THR A 101 20.54 9.55 6.79
N ASP A 102 21.28 9.62 7.90
CA ASP A 102 21.99 8.49 8.53
C ASP A 102 23.17 7.88 7.75
N CYS A 103 23.49 8.39 6.56
CA CYS A 103 24.68 8.01 5.80
C CYS A 103 25.85 9.00 5.95
N HIS A 104 27.07 8.53 5.69
CA HIS A 104 28.31 9.29 5.74
C HIS A 104 29.29 8.77 4.67
N PHE A 105 29.95 9.69 3.98
CA PHE A 105 30.95 9.37 2.98
C PHE A 105 32.35 9.15 3.60
N ASP A 106 32.86 7.93 3.52
CA ASP A 106 34.20 7.52 3.94
C ASP A 106 35.08 7.24 2.72
N SER A 107 35.98 8.19 2.41
CA SER A 107 36.93 8.06 1.30
C SER A 107 37.95 6.93 1.49
N SER A 108 38.08 6.37 2.69
CA SER A 108 38.99 5.27 3.03
C SER A 108 38.46 3.90 2.60
N LYS A 109 37.20 3.83 2.17
CA LYS A 109 36.54 2.59 1.73
C LYS A 109 36.80 2.30 0.25
N PRO A 110 36.68 1.02 -0.17
CA PRO A 110 36.81 0.66 -1.57
C PRO A 110 35.74 1.35 -2.44
N ALA A 111 36.07 1.57 -3.70
CA ALA A 111 35.16 2.15 -4.70
C ALA A 111 33.84 1.37 -4.76
N GLY A 112 32.74 2.12 -4.81
CA GLY A 112 31.37 1.60 -4.75
C GLY A 112 30.84 1.33 -3.35
N LYS A 113 31.63 1.57 -2.29
CA LYS A 113 31.21 1.40 -0.87
C LYS A 113 31.66 2.56 0.03
N LYS A 114 31.91 3.73 -0.55
CA LYS A 114 32.34 4.91 0.20
C LYS A 114 31.20 5.54 0.98
N CYS A 115 29.96 5.39 0.52
CA CYS A 115 28.81 5.78 1.31
C CYS A 115 28.39 4.68 2.30
N THR A 116 28.50 4.97 3.60
CA THR A 116 28.30 4.00 4.70
C THR A 116 27.33 4.55 5.74
N LEU A 117 26.76 3.68 6.57
CA LEU A 117 25.89 4.12 7.67
C LEU A 117 26.71 4.80 8.78
N LYS A 118 26.17 5.87 9.37
CA LYS A 118 26.78 6.54 10.54
C LYS A 118 26.93 5.56 11.71
N LYS A 119 28.04 5.68 12.43
CA LYS A 119 28.39 4.78 13.55
C LYS A 119 27.37 4.82 14.68
N ASP A 120 26.82 6.00 15.00
CA ASP A 120 25.84 6.17 16.06
C ASP A 120 24.54 5.41 15.77
N VAL A 121 24.04 5.53 14.53
CA VAL A 121 22.84 4.83 14.05
C VAL A 121 23.06 3.32 14.01
N LYS A 122 24.26 2.90 13.61
CA LYS A 122 24.64 1.48 13.64
C LYS A 122 24.62 0.91 15.06
N ALA A 123 25.11 1.66 16.05
CA ALA A 123 25.14 1.24 17.44
C ALA A 123 23.73 1.17 18.07
N GLU A 124 22.84 2.11 17.74
CA GLU A 124 21.43 2.06 18.16
C GLU A 124 20.70 0.84 17.59
N LEU A 125 20.97 0.49 16.33
CA LEU A 125 20.35 -0.67 15.68
C LEU A 125 20.79 -2.00 16.29
N GLU A 126 22.05 -2.10 16.74
CA GLU A 126 22.54 -3.27 17.46
C GLU A 126 21.92 -3.40 18.86
N LYS A 127 21.73 -2.28 19.57
CA LYS A 127 21.04 -2.28 20.88
C LYS A 127 19.57 -2.67 20.76
N ALA A 128 18.84 -2.14 19.77
CA ALA A 128 17.43 -2.46 19.55
C ALA A 128 17.20 -3.96 19.22
N LYS A 129 18.15 -4.60 18.52
CA LYS A 129 18.11 -6.05 18.27
C LYS A 129 18.24 -6.87 19.55
N GLN A 130 19.09 -6.46 20.49
CA GLN A 130 19.24 -7.14 21.79
C GLN A 130 17.98 -7.08 22.66
N GLU A 131 17.23 -5.97 22.65
CA GLU A 131 15.99 -5.86 23.44
C GLU A 131 14.85 -6.74 22.89
N THR A 132 14.87 -7.04 21.59
CA THR A 132 13.80 -7.82 20.94
C THR A 132 13.98 -9.33 21.14
N GLU A 133 15.23 -9.82 21.25
CA GLU A 133 15.52 -11.25 21.46
C GLU A 133 15.30 -11.72 22.92
N GLY A 134 15.24 -10.80 23.88
CA GLY A 134 15.08 -11.11 25.31
C GLY A 134 13.65 -11.41 25.79
N LYS A 135 12.62 -11.26 24.95
CA LYS A 135 11.20 -11.38 25.36
C LYS A 135 10.50 -12.63 24.81
N THR A 136 11.19 -13.77 24.79
CA THR A 136 10.58 -15.08 24.54
C THR A 136 10.34 -15.81 25.86
N GLY A 137 9.52 -15.20 26.73
CA GLY A 137 9.04 -15.80 27.97
C GLY A 137 7.61 -16.27 27.79
N THR A 138 7.43 -17.58 27.78
CA THR A 138 6.19 -18.37 27.82
C THR A 138 4.99 -17.67 28.47
N THR A 139 3.86 -17.57 27.75
CA THR A 139 2.53 -17.43 28.36
C THR A 139 1.48 -18.11 27.48
N ASN A 140 1.04 -19.30 27.91
CA ASN A 140 -0.21 -19.89 27.48
C ASN A 140 -1.36 -19.05 28.07
N THR A 141 -2.32 -18.64 27.25
CA THR A 141 -3.65 -18.24 27.72
C THR A 141 -4.71 -18.79 26.78
N THR A 142 -5.31 -19.88 27.25
CA THR A 142 -6.64 -20.35 26.88
C THR A 142 -7.65 -19.22 27.07
N GLY A 143 -8.39 -18.91 26.01
CA GLY A 143 -9.48 -17.93 26.06
C GLY A 143 -10.43 -18.15 24.90
N SER A 144 -11.28 -19.16 25.02
CA SER A 144 -12.44 -19.36 24.15
C SER A 144 -13.27 -18.07 24.14
N ASN A 145 -13.44 -17.46 22.98
CA ASN A 145 -14.55 -16.54 22.73
C ASN A 145 -15.22 -16.94 21.43
N SER A 146 -16.29 -17.69 21.61
CA SER A 146 -17.32 -17.97 20.63
C SER A 146 -17.88 -16.66 20.10
N PHE A 147 -17.47 -16.25 18.90
CA PHE A 147 -18.27 -15.30 18.12
C PHE A 147 -19.43 -16.10 17.52
N LEU A 148 -20.58 -16.05 18.20
CA LEU A 148 -21.87 -16.36 17.61
C LEU A 148 -22.08 -15.39 16.42
N ILE A 149 -21.74 -15.84 15.22
CA ILE A 149 -22.27 -15.27 13.99
C ILE A 149 -23.75 -15.65 13.96
N ASN A 150 -24.57 -14.83 14.62
CA ASN A 150 -25.99 -14.92 14.42
C ASN A 150 -26.26 -14.43 12.99
N LYS A 151 -26.87 -15.29 12.17
CA LYS A 151 -27.35 -14.95 10.83
C LYS A 151 -28.33 -13.78 10.94
N ALA A 152 -27.83 -12.55 10.92
CA ALA A 152 -28.63 -11.43 10.47
C ALA A 152 -28.58 -11.49 8.93
N PRO A 153 -29.72 -11.66 8.23
CA PRO A 153 -29.71 -11.44 6.80
C PRO A 153 -29.28 -9.98 6.61
N LEU A 154 -28.32 -9.77 5.71
CA LEU A 154 -27.85 -8.46 5.26
C LEU A 154 -28.95 -7.71 4.49
N LEU A 155 -30.13 -7.58 5.10
CA LEU A 155 -31.13 -6.58 4.78
C LEU A 155 -30.67 -5.29 5.46
N LEU A 156 -29.57 -4.73 4.96
CA LEU A 156 -29.33 -3.29 5.03
C LEU A 156 -30.41 -2.66 4.16
N ALA A 157 -31.58 -2.53 4.77
CA ALA A 157 -32.68 -1.70 4.34
C ALA A 157 -32.11 -0.34 3.94
N PHE A 158 -32.45 0.07 2.72
CA PHE A 158 -33.03 1.39 2.46
C PHE A 158 -33.12 2.25 3.74
N LEU A 159 -32.06 2.99 4.04
CA LEU A 159 -32.14 4.22 4.82
C LEU A 159 -32.56 5.28 3.79
N LEU A 160 -33.87 5.50 3.54
CA LEU A 160 -34.71 6.36 4.37
C LEU A 160 -33.96 7.63 4.77
N PHE A 161 -33.72 8.51 3.79
CA PHE A 161 -34.18 9.91 3.70
C PHE A 161 -33.53 10.60 2.48
#